data_AF-A0A804PZR3-F1
#
_entry.id   AF-A0A804PZR3-F1
#
_cell.length_a   1.000
_cell.length_b   1.000
_cell.length_c   1.000
_cell.angle_alpha   90.00
_cell.angle_beta   90.00
_cell.angle_gamma   90.00
#
_symmetry.space_group_name_H-M   'P 1'
#
loop_
_entity.id
_entity.type
_entity.pdbx_description
1 polymer ?
#
loop_
_entity_poly.entity_id
_entity_poly.type
_entity_poly.pdbx_seq_one_letter_code
_entity_poly.pdbx_strand_id
1 'polypeptide(L)'
;MVGADTALLRDLEARAARRLDQATLGAVMIPAFGHNGEHAPALLLDVPLVLRLVRGFLKEGSGGSKAARVARLVDAYLAASAALEAGLRPAEFEELARAVPAHARPAADALYRAVDTYLKVRPRSALS
;
A
#
# COMPACT_ATOMS: atom_id res chain seq x y z
N MET A 1 -28.86 -10.33 -4.90
CA MET A 1 -28.34 -9.23 -4.05
C MET A 1 -26.84 -8.94 -4.20
N VAL A 2 -25.98 -9.92 -4.53
CA VAL A 2 -24.50 -9.72 -4.62
C VAL A 2 -24.05 -8.56 -5.54
N GLY A 3 -24.83 -8.21 -6.57
CA GLY A 3 -24.51 -7.09 -7.47
C GLY A 3 -24.63 -5.69 -6.83
N ALA A 4 -25.57 -5.49 -5.90
CA ALA A 4 -25.72 -4.22 -5.21
C ALA A 4 -24.53 -3.94 -4.29
N ASP A 5 -24.05 -4.96 -3.59
CA ASP A 5 -22.89 -4.85 -2.71
C ASP A 5 -21.60 -4.57 -3.49
N THR A 6 -21.37 -5.25 -4.61
CA THR A 6 -20.17 -5.01 -5.41
C THR A 6 -20.15 -3.61 -6.04
N ALA A 7 -21.30 -3.11 -6.51
CA ALA A 7 -21.42 -1.74 -7.01
C ALA A 7 -21.11 -0.72 -5.90
N LEU A 8 -21.69 -0.91 -4.72
CA LEU A 8 -21.47 -0.03 -3.57
C LEU A 8 -20.01 -0.05 -3.10
N LEU A 9 -19.38 -1.23 -3.04
CA LEU A 9 -17.98 -1.39 -2.68
C LEU A 9 -17.06 -0.68 -3.68
N ARG A 10 -17.30 -0.83 -4.98
CA ARG A 10 -16.49 -0.15 -6.01
C ARG A 10 -16.62 1.36 -5.94
N ASP A 11 -17.83 1.85 -5.67
CA ASP A 11 -18.10 3.27 -5.49
C ASP A 11 -17.43 3.82 -4.20
N LEU A 12 -17.42 3.02 -3.13
CA LEU A 12 -16.67 3.34 -1.91
C LEU A 12 -15.15 3.36 -2.16
N GLU A 13 -14.60 2.35 -2.83
CA GLU A 13 -13.18 2.28 -3.20
C GLU A 13 -12.80 3.50 -4.07
N ALA A 14 -13.63 3.87 -5.05
CA ALA A 14 -13.38 5.04 -5.89
C ALA A 14 -13.37 6.34 -5.08
N ARG A 15 -14.29 6.51 -4.13
CA ARG A 15 -14.27 7.68 -3.21
C ARG A 15 -13.05 7.70 -2.30
N ALA A 16 -12.65 6.55 -1.78
CA ALA A 16 -11.45 6.44 -0.94
C ALA A 16 -10.20 6.78 -1.74
N ALA A 17 -10.09 6.24 -2.96
CA ALA A 17 -9.01 6.52 -3.89
C ALA A 17 -8.89 8.03 -4.18
N ARG A 18 -9.99 8.72 -4.47
CA ARG A 18 -10.05 10.19 -4.69
C ARG A 18 -9.44 11.03 -3.57
N ARG A 19 -9.51 10.52 -2.34
CA ARG A 19 -9.08 11.24 -1.13
C ARG A 19 -7.77 10.71 -0.56
N LEU A 20 -7.07 9.84 -1.30
CA LEU A 20 -5.85 9.20 -0.81
C LEU A 20 -4.74 10.23 -0.50
N ASP A 21 -4.71 11.38 -1.18
CA ASP A 21 -3.76 12.46 -0.88
C ASP A 21 -4.00 13.17 0.47
N GLN A 22 -5.18 12.95 1.07
CA GLN A 22 -5.57 13.44 2.40
C GLN A 22 -5.49 12.35 3.47
N ALA A 23 -5.26 11.09 3.08
CA ALA A 23 -5.21 9.97 4.01
C ALA A 23 -3.93 10.01 4.84
N THR A 24 -4.04 9.55 6.09
CA THR A 24 -2.90 9.34 6.99
C THR A 24 -2.43 7.89 6.90
N LEU A 25 -1.18 7.63 7.32
CA LEU A 25 -0.64 6.25 7.35
C LEU A 25 -1.55 5.30 8.12
N GLY A 26 -2.01 5.70 9.32
CA GLY A 26 -2.92 4.88 10.12
C GLY A 26 -4.26 4.58 9.43
N ALA A 27 -4.75 5.47 8.57
CA ALA A 27 -6.00 5.25 7.83
C ALA A 27 -5.85 4.24 6.68
N VAL A 28 -4.64 4.05 6.14
CA VAL A 28 -4.36 3.05 5.09
C VAL A 28 -3.84 1.73 5.64
N MET A 29 -3.50 1.67 6.94
CA MET A 29 -3.12 0.43 7.64
C MET A 29 -4.36 -0.43 7.95
N ILE A 30 -5.01 -0.91 6.91
CA ILE A 30 -6.22 -1.74 6.99
C ILE A 30 -5.79 -3.19 7.22
N PRO A 31 -6.17 -3.84 8.33
CA PRO A 31 -5.92 -5.25 8.53
C PRO A 31 -6.68 -6.08 7.49
N ALA A 32 -5.99 -7.02 6.85
CA ALA A 32 -6.60 -8.06 6.06
C ALA A 32 -7.30 -9.04 7.00
N PHE A 33 -8.63 -9.06 6.96
CA PHE A 33 -9.42 -10.08 7.64
C PHE A 33 -9.42 -11.35 6.78
N GLY A 34 -8.34 -12.14 6.86
CA GLY A 34 -8.35 -13.51 6.36
C GLY A 34 -9.03 -14.42 7.38
N HIS A 35 -9.88 -15.35 6.93
CA HIS A 35 -10.48 -16.41 7.75
C HIS A 35 -9.46 -17.49 8.16
N ASN A 36 -8.21 -17.10 8.36
CA ASN A 36 -7.07 -18.01 8.43
C ASN A 36 -6.81 -18.42 9.88
N GLY A 37 -7.84 -18.94 10.55
CA GLY A 37 -7.72 -19.61 11.84
C GLY A 37 -7.12 -18.79 12.98
N GLU A 38 -7.03 -19.43 14.14
CA GLU A 38 -6.77 -18.84 15.46
C GLU A 38 -5.31 -18.41 15.66
N HIS A 39 -4.51 -18.44 14.60
CA HIS A 39 -3.07 -18.19 14.61
C HIS A 39 -2.61 -17.29 13.46
N ALA A 40 -3.46 -16.37 12.95
CA ALA A 40 -3.01 -15.37 11.98
C ALA A 40 -1.89 -14.51 12.61
N PRO A 41 -0.60 -14.73 12.28
CA PRO A 41 0.50 -14.04 12.95
C PRO A 41 0.67 -12.66 12.33
N ALA A 42 0.99 -11.67 13.15
CA ALA A 42 1.41 -10.31 12.80
C ALA A 42 0.53 -9.58 11.77
N LEU A 43 -0.41 -8.75 12.24
CA LEU A 43 -1.08 -7.64 11.54
C LEU A 43 -0.92 -7.67 10.00
N LEU A 44 -1.50 -8.67 9.33
CA LEU A 44 -1.42 -8.76 7.87
C LEU A 44 -2.20 -7.59 7.32
N LEU A 45 -1.53 -6.68 6.63
CA LEU A 45 -2.18 -5.51 6.03
C LEU A 45 -2.79 -5.90 4.68
N ASP A 46 -3.93 -5.31 4.31
CA ASP A 46 -4.58 -5.50 3.02
C ASP A 46 -3.85 -4.71 1.91
N VAL A 47 -2.67 -5.20 1.55
CA VAL A 47 -1.84 -4.63 0.47
C VAL A 47 -2.59 -4.58 -0.86
N PRO A 48 -3.37 -5.61 -1.27
CA PRO A 48 -4.18 -5.53 -2.48
C PRO A 48 -5.18 -4.37 -2.49
N LEU A 49 -5.82 -4.07 -1.35
CA LEU A 49 -6.71 -2.92 -1.24
C LEU A 49 -5.95 -1.60 -1.40
N VAL A 50 -4.83 -1.42 -0.69
CA VAL A 50 -4.01 -0.20 -0.82
C VAL A 50 -3.55 -0.01 -2.27
N LEU A 51 -3.13 -1.08 -2.94
CA LEU A 51 -2.77 -1.06 -4.34
C LEU A 51 -3.93 -0.63 -5.25
N ARG A 52 -5.15 -1.11 -5.00
CA ARG A 52 -6.36 -0.66 -5.74
C ARG A 52 -6.62 0.82 -5.52
N LEU A 53 -6.48 1.33 -4.30
CA LEU A 53 -6.65 2.75 -3.98
C LEU A 53 -5.62 3.63 -4.70
N VAL A 54 -4.35 3.23 -4.68
CA VAL A 54 -3.27 3.97 -5.36
C VAL A 54 -3.50 4.00 -6.88
N ARG A 55 -3.82 2.84 -7.48
CA ARG A 55 -4.15 2.76 -8.91
C ARG A 55 -5.38 3.59 -9.26
N GLY A 56 -6.41 3.57 -8.41
CA GLY A 56 -7.61 4.40 -8.57
C GLY A 56 -7.28 5.88 -8.57
N PHE A 57 -6.50 6.34 -7.58
CA PHE A 57 -6.09 7.74 -7.46
C PHE A 57 -5.30 8.23 -8.69
N LEU A 58 -4.36 7.41 -9.19
CA LEU A 58 -3.53 7.78 -10.34
C LEU A 58 -4.29 7.74 -11.66
N LYS A 59 -5.27 6.83 -11.82
CA LYS A 59 -6.15 6.78 -13.00
C LYS A 59 -6.96 8.05 -13.20
N GLU A 60 -7.23 8.80 -12.14
CA GLU A 60 -7.97 10.06 -12.22
C GLU A 60 -7.11 11.25 -12.67
N GLY A 61 -5.84 11.04 -13.00
CA GLY A 61 -4.95 12.11 -13.48
C GLY A 61 -4.55 13.09 -12.38
N SER A 62 -4.60 12.66 -11.11
CA SER A 62 -4.24 13.48 -9.96
C SER A 62 -2.72 13.70 -9.91
N GLY A 63 -2.23 14.69 -10.67
CA GLY A 63 -0.82 15.05 -10.79
C GLY A 63 -0.34 16.06 -9.74
N GLY A 64 0.96 16.37 -9.80
CA GLY A 64 1.57 17.42 -8.98
C GLY A 64 1.64 17.10 -7.48
N SER A 65 1.27 18.07 -6.64
CA SER A 65 1.43 17.98 -5.19
C SER A 65 0.60 16.87 -4.54
N LYS A 66 -0.55 16.51 -5.13
CA LYS A 66 -1.38 15.40 -4.64
C LYS A 66 -0.72 14.05 -4.90
N ALA A 67 -0.17 13.84 -6.11
CA ALA A 67 0.63 12.66 -6.42
C ALA A 67 1.82 12.52 -5.46
N ALA A 68 2.47 13.63 -5.12
CA ALA A 68 3.57 13.64 -4.15
C ALA A 68 3.17 13.34 -2.71
N ARG A 69 1.93 13.64 -2.29
CA ARG A 69 1.41 13.18 -0.99
C ARG A 69 1.15 11.68 -1.01
N VAL A 70 0.52 11.17 -2.06
CA VAL A 70 0.25 9.73 -2.21
C VAL A 70 1.54 8.92 -2.29
N ALA A 71 2.54 9.41 -3.03
CA ALA A 71 3.86 8.78 -3.09
C ALA A 71 4.51 8.66 -1.70
N ARG A 72 4.49 9.75 -0.92
CA ARG A 72 4.99 9.73 0.46
C ARG A 72 4.20 8.79 1.36
N LEU A 73 2.88 8.74 1.20
CA LEU A 73 2.02 7.82 1.95
C LEU A 73 2.34 6.36 1.63
N VAL A 74 2.52 6.03 0.35
CA VAL A 74 2.91 4.70 -0.13
C VAL A 74 4.28 4.31 0.41
N ASP A 75 5.27 5.20 0.33
CA ASP A 75 6.62 4.91 0.81
C ASP A 75 6.63 4.71 2.34
N ALA A 76 5.84 5.50 3.09
CA ALA A 76 5.65 5.31 4.53
C ALA A 76 4.93 4.00 4.86
N TYR A 77 3.94 3.61 4.05
CA TYR A 77 3.24 2.34 4.18
C TYR A 77 4.19 1.15 3.95
N LEU A 78 5.06 1.23 2.93
CA LEU A 78 6.08 0.21 2.67
C LEU A 78 7.06 0.09 3.82
N ALA A 79 7.54 1.21 4.37
CA ALA A 79 8.44 1.20 5.52
C ALA A 79 7.78 0.59 6.77
N ALA A 80 6.52 0.97 7.06
CA ALA A 80 5.78 0.41 8.19
C ALA A 80 5.49 -1.08 8.01
N SER A 81 5.08 -1.50 6.80
CA SER A 81 4.81 -2.91 6.49
C SER A 81 6.07 -3.76 6.57
N ALA A 82 7.20 -3.21 6.12
CA ALA A 82 8.50 -3.86 6.25
C ALA A 82 8.93 -4.02 7.72
N ALA A 83 8.68 -3.01 8.56
CA ALA A 83 9.07 -3.02 9.97
C ALA A 83 8.21 -3.93 10.85
N LEU A 84 6.94 -4.17 10.49
CA LEU A 84 6.01 -4.94 11.31
C LEU A 84 6.25 -6.46 11.27
N GLU A 85 7.25 -6.95 10.53
CA GLU A 85 7.38 -8.37 10.15
C GLU A 85 6.12 -8.93 9.46
N ALA A 86 5.15 -8.07 9.16
CA ALA A 86 3.93 -8.38 8.45
C ALA A 86 4.34 -9.03 7.12
N GLY A 87 3.71 -10.16 6.78
CA GLY A 87 4.08 -11.05 5.67
C GLY A 87 4.05 -10.46 4.25
N LEU A 88 4.31 -9.15 4.08
CA LEU A 88 4.52 -8.47 2.81
C LEU A 88 5.58 -9.20 2.01
N ARG A 89 5.15 -9.78 0.89
CA ARG A 89 6.04 -10.50 -0.02
C ARG A 89 6.85 -9.50 -0.85
N PRO A 90 8.05 -9.89 -1.33
CA PRO A 90 8.87 -9.02 -2.18
C PRO A 90 8.11 -8.53 -3.41
N ALA A 91 7.30 -9.41 -4.02
CA ALA A 91 6.48 -9.08 -5.18
C ALA A 91 5.43 -8.00 -4.88
N GLU A 92 4.81 -8.03 -3.69
CA GLU A 92 3.82 -7.03 -3.27
C GLU A 92 4.48 -5.68 -2.96
N PHE A 93 5.64 -5.72 -2.29
CA PHE A 93 6.46 -4.52 -2.07
C PHE A 93 6.80 -3.84 -3.41
N GLU A 94 7.32 -4.63 -4.35
CA GLU A 94 7.70 -4.13 -5.67
C GLU A 94 6.50 -3.61 -6.46
N GLU A 95 5.38 -4.33 -6.45
CA GLU A 95 4.17 -3.93 -7.17
C GLU A 95 3.63 -2.59 -6.65
N LEU A 96 3.61 -2.40 -5.33
CA LEU A 96 3.17 -1.15 -4.72
C LEU A 96 4.15 0.01 -5.01
N ALA A 97 5.46 -0.26 -4.93
CA ALA A 97 6.49 0.71 -5.25
C ALA A 97 6.40 1.19 -6.72
N ARG A 98 6.20 0.25 -7.65
CA ARG A 98 6.05 0.51 -9.09
C ARG A 98 4.70 1.15 -9.46
N ALA A 99 3.66 0.94 -8.66
CA ALA A 99 2.34 1.53 -8.92
C ALA A 99 2.39 3.07 -8.88
N VAL A 100 3.28 3.65 -8.08
CA VAL A 100 3.50 5.10 -8.02
C VAL A 100 4.55 5.50 -9.05
N PRO A 101 4.25 6.44 -9.96
CA PRO A 101 5.21 6.86 -10.99
C PRO A 101 6.38 7.65 -10.40
N ALA A 102 7.55 7.57 -11.02
CA ALA A 102 8.76 8.23 -10.53
C ALA A 102 8.61 9.75 -10.36
N HIS A 103 7.91 10.42 -11.28
CA HIS A 103 7.69 11.87 -11.21
C HIS A 103 6.82 12.32 -10.02
N ALA A 104 6.07 11.40 -9.40
CA ALA A 104 5.32 11.69 -8.18
C ALA A 104 6.23 11.73 -6.93
N ARG A 105 7.46 11.22 -7.02
CA ARG A 105 8.43 11.23 -5.92
C ARG A 105 9.43 12.38 -6.12
N PRO A 106 9.23 13.55 -5.49
CA PRO A 106 10.21 14.63 -5.56
C PRO A 106 11.54 14.25 -4.90
N ALA A 107 11.51 13.37 -3.90
CA ALA A 107 12.67 12.74 -3.29
C ALA A 107 12.38 11.25 -3.08
N ALA A 108 13.31 10.39 -3.50
CA ALA A 108 13.19 8.94 -3.36
C ALA A 108 13.71 8.41 -2.02
N ASP A 109 14.20 9.28 -1.13
CA ASP A 109 14.80 8.91 0.17
C ASP A 109 13.87 8.05 1.02
N ALA A 110 12.56 8.34 1.01
CA ALA A 110 11.57 7.56 1.75
C ALA A 110 11.44 6.14 1.19
N LEU A 111 11.40 5.98 -0.13
CA LEU A 111 11.37 4.68 -0.78
C LEU A 111 12.65 3.88 -0.49
N TYR A 112 13.82 4.51 -0.57
CA TYR A 112 15.09 3.85 -0.26
C TYR A 112 15.16 3.41 1.21
N ARG A 113 14.66 4.23 2.16
CA ARG A 113 14.53 3.83 3.57
C ARG A 113 13.58 2.64 3.76
N ALA A 114 12.48 2.60 3.03
CA ALA A 114 11.55 1.47 3.07
C ALA A 114 12.23 0.19 2.55
N VAL A 115 12.98 0.27 1.45
CA VAL A 115 13.75 -0.84 0.90
C VAL A 115 14.83 -1.31 1.88
N ASP A 116 15.60 -0.40 2.45
CA ASP A 116 16.63 -0.72 3.44
C ASP A 116 16.04 -1.42 4.67
N THR A 117 14.92 -0.91 5.18
CA THR A 117 14.17 -1.54 6.29
C THR A 117 13.72 -2.96 5.90
N TYR A 118 13.14 -3.12 4.70
CA TYR A 118 12.68 -4.41 4.20
C TYR A 118 13.82 -5.44 4.11
N LEU A 119 14.98 -5.03 3.59
CA LEU A 119 16.15 -5.89 3.47
C LEU A 119 16.79 -6.25 4.83
N LYS A 120 16.77 -5.31 5.79
CA LYS A 120 17.30 -5.53 7.14
C LYS A 120 16.47 -6.49 7.97
N VAL A 121 15.15 -6.35 7.88
CA VAL A 121 14.18 -7.20 8.58
C VAL A 121 14.15 -8.60 7.96
N ARG A 122 14.37 -8.70 6.63
CA ARG A 122 14.37 -9.97 5.89
C ARG A 122 15.75 -10.31 5.31
N PRO A 123 16.78 -10.58 6.13
CA PRO A 123 18.12 -10.86 5.64
C PRO A 123 18.14 -12.15 4.82
N ARG A 124 18.21 -12.01 3.49
CA ARG A 124 18.68 -12.99 2.48
C ARG A 124 18.14 -14.44 2.55
N SER A 125 17.15 -14.74 3.39
CA SER A 125 16.45 -16.02 3.46
C SER A 125 15.38 -16.11 2.37
N ALA A 126 15.81 -15.99 1.12
CA ALA A 126 15.03 -16.31 -0.08
C ALA A 126 15.93 -16.60 -1.31
N LEU A 127 17.18 -17.02 -1.08
CA LEU A 127 17.91 -17.84 -2.06
C LEU A 127 17.62 -19.31 -1.73
N SER A 128 16.41 -19.76 -2.03
CA SER A 128 15.99 -21.16 -2.14
C SER A 128 14.72 -21.17 -2.99
#